data_AF-A0A376UDH6-F1
#
_entry.id   AF-A0A376UDH6-F1
#
_cell.length_a   1.000
_cell.length_b   1.000
_cell.length_c   1.000
_cell.angle_alpha   90.00
_cell.angle_beta   90.00
_cell.angle_gamma   90.00
#
_symmetry.space_group_name_H-M   'P 1'
#
loop_
_entity.id
_entity.type
_entity.pdbx_description
1 polymer ?
#
loop_
_entity_poly.entity_id
_entity_poly.type
_entity_poly.pdbx_seq_one_letter_code
_entity_poly.pdbx_strand_id
1 'polypeptide(L)' 'MSAQKPGLHPRNRHHSRYDLATLCQVNPELRQFLTLTPAGEQSVDFANPLAVKALNKALLAIFTP' A
#
# COMPACT_ATOMS: atom_id res chain seq x y z
N MET A 1 -3.79 28.77 -7.84
CA MET A 1 -4.59 28.54 -6.62
C MET A 1 -5.29 27.20 -6.75
N SER A 2 -4.76 26.15 -6.12
CA SER A 2 -5.27 24.77 -6.22
C SER A 2 -6.12 24.46 -4.99
N ALA A 3 -7.42 24.26 -5.22
CA ALA A 3 -8.40 23.94 -4.18
C ALA A 3 -8.03 22.63 -3.46
N GLN A 4 -7.75 22.71 -2.16
CA GLN A 4 -7.56 21.56 -1.29
C GLN A 4 -8.89 20.83 -1.13
N LYS A 5 -8.93 19.57 -1.55
CA LYS A 5 -10.07 18.67 -1.33
C LYS A 5 -10.18 18.38 0.18
N PRO A 6 -11.39 18.42 0.76
CA PRO A 6 -11.56 18.21 2.19
C PRO A 6 -11.34 16.73 2.53
N GLY A 7 -10.51 16.47 3.53
CA GLY A 7 -10.59 15.25 4.33
C GLY A 7 -9.35 14.37 4.33
N LEU A 8 -8.40 14.68 5.23
CA LEU A 8 -7.65 13.67 5.97
C LEU A 8 -7.55 14.16 7.42
N HIS A 9 -7.89 13.31 8.40
CA HIS A 9 -7.82 13.66 9.81
C HIS A 9 -6.35 13.91 10.21
N PRO A 10 -6.04 14.94 11.04
CA PRO A 10 -4.66 15.25 11.46
C PRO A 10 -3.99 14.14 12.28
N ARG A 11 -4.77 13.15 12.75
CA ARG A 11 -4.31 11.93 13.41
C ARG A 11 -3.95 10.80 12.46
N ASN A 12 -4.13 10.97 11.14
CA ASN A 12 -3.74 9.96 10.17
C ASN A 12 -2.21 9.95 10.03
N ARG A 13 -1.54 9.23 10.94
CA ARG A 13 -0.08 9.04 10.96
C ARG A 13 0.41 8.29 9.71
N HIS A 14 -0.50 7.70 8.94
CA HIS A 14 -0.26 7.12 7.62
C HIS A 14 -0.39 8.17 6.49
N HIS A 15 0.33 9.28 6.63
CA HIS A 15 0.56 10.23 5.53
C HIS A 15 1.56 9.68 4.50
N SER A 16 2.20 8.55 4.82
CA SER A 16 3.19 7.88 3.98
C SER A 16 2.59 6.59 3.41
N ARG A 17 2.86 6.36 2.13
CA ARG A 17 2.64 5.07 1.47
C ARG A 17 3.21 3.96 2.35
N TYR A 18 2.53 2.82 2.45
CA TYR A 18 3.13 1.64 3.06
C TYR A 18 4.48 1.38 2.39
N ASP A 19 5.48 1.02 3.17
CA ASP A 19 6.76 0.62 2.60
C ASP A 19 6.59 -0.73 1.90
N LEU A 20 6.28 -0.64 0.60
CA LEU A 20 6.10 -1.80 -0.27
C LEU A 20 7.37 -2.65 -0.33
N ALA A 21 8.56 -2.06 -0.11
CA ALA A 21 9.80 -2.82 -0.04
C ALA A 21 9.81 -3.73 1.20
N THR A 22 9.48 -3.17 2.37
CA THR A 22 9.36 -3.95 3.62
C THR A 22 8.25 -5.01 3.51
N LEU A 23 7.09 -4.67 2.94
CA LEU A 23 6.02 -5.64 2.72
C LEU A 23 6.43 -6.77 1.75
N CYS A 24 7.19 -6.47 0.71
CA CYS A 24 7.73 -7.47 -0.21
C CYS A 24 8.83 -8.35 0.41
N GLN A 25 9.57 -7.85 1.41
CA GLN A 25 10.53 -8.68 2.15
C GLN A 25 9.81 -9.74 2.98
N VAL A 26 8.71 -9.36 3.63
CA VAL A 26 7.90 -10.26 4.46
C VAL A 26 7.05 -11.21 3.63
N ASN A 27 6.52 -10.73 2.50
CA ASN A 27 5.75 -11.54 1.56
C ASN A 27 6.21 -11.29 0.11
N PRO A 28 7.18 -12.08 -0.41
CA PRO A 28 7.70 -11.91 -1.77
C PRO A 28 6.63 -12.04 -2.87
N GLU A 29 5.56 -12.79 -2.60
CA GLU A 29 4.41 -12.92 -3.49
C GLU A 29 3.65 -11.59 -3.69
N LEU A 30 3.87 -10.58 -2.85
CA LEU A 30 3.28 -9.25 -3.07
C LEU A 30 3.91 -8.56 -4.29
N ARG A 31 5.17 -8.89 -4.62
CA ARG A 31 5.94 -8.20 -5.68
C ARG A 31 5.33 -8.39 -7.07
N GLN A 32 4.77 -9.57 -7.34
CA GLN A 32 4.06 -9.88 -8.60
C GLN A 32 2.74 -9.12 -8.74
N PHE A 33 2.20 -8.57 -7.65
CA PHE A 33 0.97 -7.80 -7.64
C PHE A 33 1.22 -6.29 -7.55
N LEU A 34 2.47 -5.85 -7.67
CA LEU A 34 2.82 -4.45 -7.77
C LEU A 34 2.57 -3.95 -9.20
N THR A 35 1.84 -2.85 -9.30
CA THR A 35 1.56 -2.13 -10.53
C THR A 35 2.11 -0.70 -10.43
N LEU A 36 2.29 -0.06 -11.59
CA LEU A 36 2.64 1.35 -11.65
C LEU A 36 1.36 2.18 -11.75
N THR A 37 1.25 3.18 -10.89
CA THR A 37 0.25 4.22 -11.04
C THR A 37 0.54 5.06 -12.29
N PRO A 38 -0.46 5.80 -12.83
CA PRO A 38 -0.22 6.74 -13.94
C PRO A 38 0.85 7.80 -13.65
N ALA A 39 1.15 8.05 -12.36
CA ALA A 39 2.22 8.94 -11.92
C ALA A 39 3.61 8.29 -11.91
N GLY A 40 3.73 7.01 -12.30
CA GLY A 40 4.99 6.26 -12.30
C GLY A 40 5.39 5.66 -10.94
N GLU A 41 4.51 5.75 -9.93
CA GLU A 41 4.81 5.23 -8.59
C GLU A 41 4.30 3.79 -8.41
N GLN A 42 5.03 2.96 -7.66
CA GLN A 42 4.59 1.61 -7.32
C GLN A 42 3.38 1.63 -6.39
N SER A 43 2.42 0.76 -6.69
CA SER A 43 1.19 0.53 -5.94
C SER A 43 0.82 -0.94 -6.03
N VAL A 44 -0.10 -1.41 -5.19
CA VAL A 44 -0.70 -2.74 -5.32
C VAL A 44 -1.89 -2.66 -6.27
N ASP A 45 -2.11 -3.69 -7.07
CA ASP A 45 -3.34 -3.83 -7.87
C ASP A 45 -4.53 -4.18 -6.97
N PHE A 46 -5.28 -3.17 -6.53
CA PHE A 46 -6.45 -3.36 -5.67
C PHE A 46 -7.66 -3.97 -6.39
N ALA A 47 -7.65 -4.07 -7.73
CA ALA A 47 -8.71 -4.75 -8.48
C ALA A 47 -8.55 -6.27 -8.41
N ASN A 48 -7.34 -6.77 -8.13
CA ASN A 48 -7.07 -8.19 -8.01
C ASN A 48 -7.25 -8.68 -6.56
N PRO A 49 -8.22 -9.58 -6.28
CA PRO A 49 -8.44 -10.08 -4.92
C PRO A 49 -7.23 -10.84 -4.34
N LEU A 50 -6.37 -11.44 -5.18
CA LEU A 50 -5.14 -12.10 -4.73
C LEU A 50 -4.10 -11.09 -4.25
N ALA A 51 -4.00 -9.95 -4.93
CA ALA A 51 -3.11 -8.85 -4.54
C ALA A 51 -3.50 -8.29 -3.17
N VAL A 52 -4.80 -8.06 -2.94
CA VAL A 52 -5.32 -7.58 -1.66
C VAL A 52 -5.05 -8.60 -0.55
N LYS A 53 -5.23 -9.89 -0.81
CA LYS A 53 -4.87 -10.95 0.16
C LYS A 53 -3.38 -10.97 0.48
N ALA A 54 -2.51 -10.86 -0.53
CA ALA A 54 -1.06 -10.83 -0.34
C ALA A 54 -0.62 -9.61 0.47
N LEU A 55 -1.22 -8.44 0.22
CA LEU A 55 -0.98 -7.22 0.97
C LEU A 55 -1.41 -7.38 2.44
N ASN A 56 -2.62 -7.86 2.69
CA ASN A 56 -3.12 -8.06 4.05
C ASN A 56 -2.27 -9.07 4.83
N LYS A 57 -1.79 -10.13 4.18
CA LYS A 57 -0.86 -11.09 4.78
C LYS A 57 0.44 -10.43 5.21
N ALA A 58 1.02 -9.58 4.36
CA ALA A 58 2.24 -8.84 4.67
C ALA A 58 2.01 -7.83 5.80
N LEU A 59 0.88 -7.12 5.80
CA LEU A 59 0.52 -6.17 6.85
C LEU A 59 0.34 -6.87 8.20
N LEU A 60 -0.37 -8.01 8.24
CA LEU A 60 -0.54 -8.79 9.47
C LEU A 60 0.81 -9.28 10.00
N ALA A 61 1.71 -9.75 9.14
CA ALA A 61 3.03 -10.20 9.58
C ALA A 61 3.92 -9.08 10.14
N ILE A 62 3.72 -7.82 9.73
CA ILE A 62 4.46 -6.66 10.26
C ILE A 62 3.84 -6.12 11.54
N PHE A 63 2.50 -6.07 11.62
CA PHE A 63 1.77 -5.36 12.67
C PHE A 63 1.12 -6.26 13.73
N THR A 64 1.18 -7.57 13.57
CA THR A 64 0.72 -8.52 14.61
C THR A 64 1.92 -8.86 15.51
N PRO A 65 1.81 -8.67 16.84
CA PRO A 65 2.87 -9.00 17.80
C PRO A 65 3.08 -10.52 17.95
#